data_AF-A0A1S1P2N9-F1
#
_entry.id   AF-A0A1S1P2N9-F1
#
_cell.length_a   1.000
_cell.length_b   1.000
_cell.length_c   1.000
_cell.angle_alpha   90.00
_cell.angle_beta   90.00
_cell.angle_gamma   90.00
#
_symmetry.space_group_name_H-M   'P 1'
#
loop_
_entity.id
_entity.type
_entity.pdbx_description
1 polymer ?
#
loop_
_entity_poly.entity_id
_entity_poly.type
_entity_poly.pdbx_seq_one_letter_code
_entity_poly.pdbx_strand_id
1 'polypeptide(L)'
;MTGVVAVMVRSEGTPVLRVSYANLPTGTTVRVVDWRNEPLHPAGVQGPGGTGPVIVQSQEQSETRFQTRGPGIYRVETTFQLDVSVGGNVGNRKAATGDVKVSVE
;
A
#
# COMPACT_ATOMS: atom_id res chain seq x y z
N MET A 1 -13.92 -8.33 -8.77
CA MET A 1 -14.30 -7.66 -7.50
C MET A 1 -13.04 -7.00 -6.94
N THR A 2 -13.14 -5.87 -6.23
CA THR A 2 -11.97 -5.20 -5.66
C THR A 2 -11.95 -5.37 -4.14
N GLY A 3 -10.83 -5.85 -3.60
CA GLY A 3 -10.58 -5.93 -2.16
C GLY A 3 -9.62 -4.82 -1.72
N VAL A 4 -9.82 -4.32 -0.50
CA VAL A 4 -8.92 -3.33 0.11
C VAL A 4 -8.51 -3.81 1.49
N VAL A 5 -7.20 -3.83 1.74
CA VAL A 5 -6.61 -4.01 3.07
C VAL A 5 -5.93 -2.70 3.44
N ALA A 6 -6.18 -2.22 4.66
CA ALA A 6 -5.59 -0.98 5.14
C ALA A 6 -4.89 -1.18 6.48
N VAL A 7 -3.65 -0.70 6.57
CA VAL A 7 -2.89 -0.60 7.83
C VAL A 7 -2.94 0.84 8.29
N MET A 8 -3.43 1.07 9.51
CA MET A 8 -3.45 2.40 10.13
C MET A 8 -2.30 2.52 11.12
N VAL A 9 -1.55 3.61 11.01
CA VAL A 9 -0.45 3.95 11.90
C VAL A 9 -0.76 5.28 12.55
N ARG A 10 -0.86 5.30 13.88
CA ARG A 10 -0.98 6.54 14.67
C ARG A 10 0.37 6.85 15.30
N SER A 11 0.81 8.10 15.20
CA SER A 11 2.05 8.57 15.83
C SER A 11 1.87 9.95 16.47
N GLU A 12 2.57 10.15 17.58
CA GLU A 12 2.64 11.43 18.30
C GLU A 12 3.85 12.28 17.87
N GLY A 13 4.76 11.72 17.07
CA GLY A 13 5.91 12.42 16.48
C GLY A 13 5.79 12.54 14.96
N THR A 14 6.92 12.79 14.28
CA THR A 14 6.99 12.85 12.81
C THR A 14 7.69 11.59 12.28
N PRO A 15 7.01 10.43 12.21
CA PRO A 15 7.67 9.18 11.86
C PRO A 15 8.06 9.13 10.38
N VAL A 16 9.01 8.27 10.06
CA VAL A 16 9.19 7.80 8.68
C VAL A 16 8.49 6.46 8.55
N LEU A 17 7.62 6.32 7.55
CA LEU A 17 6.95 5.05 7.28
C LEU A 17 7.76 4.27 6.26
N ARG A 18 8.27 3.10 6.64
CA ARG A 18 8.86 2.16 5.70
C ARG A 18 7.81 1.14 5.30
N VAL A 19 7.41 1.16 4.03
CA VAL A 19 6.47 0.20 3.46
C VAL A 19 7.24 -0.72 2.55
N SER A 20 7.26 -2.01 2.87
CA SER A 20 7.77 -3.04 1.98
C SER A 20 6.65 -3.97 1.55
N TYR A 21 6.76 -4.45 0.32
CA TYR A 21 5.80 -5.38 -0.25
C TYR A 21 6.49 -6.41 -1.13
N ALA A 22 5.92 -7.60 -1.18
CA ALA A 22 6.42 -8.73 -1.97
C ALA A 22 5.24 -9.60 -2.42
N ASN A 23 5.46 -10.35 -3.50
CA ASN A 23 4.50 -11.34 -4.01
C ASN A 23 3.12 -10.76 -4.32
N LEU A 24 3.00 -9.44 -4.57
CA LEU A 24 1.69 -8.83 -4.81
C LEU A 24 1.09 -9.34 -6.13
N PRO A 25 -0.23 -9.64 -6.16
CA PRO A 25 -0.90 -9.98 -7.40
C PRO A 25 -0.80 -8.84 -8.42
N THR A 26 -0.69 -9.18 -9.71
CA THR A 26 -0.65 -8.19 -10.78
C THR A 26 -1.85 -7.24 -10.71
N GLY A 27 -1.60 -5.93 -10.86
CA GLY A 27 -2.65 -4.92 -10.77
C GLY A 27 -2.99 -4.47 -9.34
N THR A 28 -2.26 -4.95 -8.32
CA THR A 28 -2.37 -4.44 -6.96
C THR A 28 -1.78 -3.04 -6.84
N THR A 29 -2.47 -2.12 -6.17
CA THR A 29 -1.97 -0.77 -5.90
C THR A 29 -1.70 -0.57 -4.43
N VAL A 30 -0.60 0.13 -4.10
CA VAL A 30 -0.25 0.50 -2.73
C VAL A 30 -0.26 2.01 -2.62
N ARG A 31 -1.12 2.54 -1.75
CA ARG A 31 -1.27 3.97 -1.54
C ARG A 31 -0.98 4.28 -0.08
N VAL A 32 -0.15 5.29 0.16
CA VAL A 32 0.14 5.79 1.51
C VAL A 32 -0.41 7.20 1.63
N VAL A 33 -1.32 7.42 2.58
CA VAL A 33 -1.97 8.72 2.82
C VAL A 33 -1.94 9.11 4.28
N ASP A 34 -2.14 10.40 4.55
CA ASP A 34 -2.49 10.89 5.87
C ASP A 34 -4.00 10.81 6.15
N TRP A 35 -4.40 11.26 7.34
CA TRP A 35 -5.80 11.30 7.80
C TRP A 35 -6.71 12.20 6.96
N ARG A 36 -6.14 13.15 6.20
CA ARG A 36 -6.87 14.00 5.25
C ARG A 36 -6.99 13.35 3.89
N ASN A 37 -6.53 12.09 3.75
CA ASN A 37 -6.46 11.35 2.51
C ASN A 37 -5.47 11.96 1.50
N GLU A 38 -4.52 12.77 1.98
CA GLU A 38 -3.47 13.36 1.16
C GLU A 38 -2.32 12.36 0.98
N PRO A 39 -1.83 12.11 -0.26
CA PRO A 39 -0.70 11.23 -0.49
C PRO A 39 0.58 11.68 0.23
N LEU A 40 1.30 10.72 0.82
CA LEU A 40 2.65 10.96 1.32
C LEU A 40 3.69 10.80 0.21
N HIS A 41 4.78 11.55 0.32
CA HIS A 41 5.88 11.50 -0.63
C HIS A 41 6.92 10.46 -0.23
N PRO A 42 7.49 9.72 -1.20
CA PRO A 42 8.68 8.94 -0.96
C PRO A 42 9.84 9.81 -0.46
N ALA A 43 10.54 9.37 0.58
CA ALA A 43 11.69 10.03 1.15
C ALA A 43 12.80 10.17 0.08
N GLY A 44 13.35 11.37 -0.08
CA GLY A 44 14.42 11.65 -1.05
C GLY A 44 13.93 12.09 -2.44
N VAL A 45 12.63 12.07 -2.72
CA VAL A 45 12.08 12.67 -3.95
C VAL A 45 11.82 14.16 -3.71
N GLN A 46 12.83 15.00 -3.94
CA GLN A 46 12.66 16.46 -3.99
C GLN A 46 12.10 16.86 -5.35
N GLY A 47 10.77 16.88 -5.48
CA GLY A 47 10.15 17.38 -6.71
C GLY A 47 8.62 17.43 -6.66
N PRO A 48 7.98 18.42 -7.29
CA PRO A 48 6.53 18.59 -7.29
C PRO A 48 5.74 17.52 -8.09
N GLY A 49 6.41 16.50 -8.65
CA GLY A 49 5.82 15.48 -9.52
C GLY A 49 5.68 14.07 -8.91
N GLY A 50 6.07 13.85 -7.65
CA GLY A 50 6.03 12.52 -7.01
C GLY A 50 4.74 12.21 -6.23
N THR A 51 3.63 12.88 -6.54
CA THR A 51 2.40 13.00 -5.74
C THR A 51 1.35 11.94 -6.06
N GLY A 52 1.77 10.71 -6.36
CA GLY A 52 0.86 9.64 -6.78
C GLY A 52 0.83 8.46 -5.80
N PRO A 53 -0.27 7.69 -5.73
CA PRO A 53 -0.20 6.33 -5.22
C PRO A 53 0.95 5.58 -5.91
N VAL A 54 1.69 4.75 -5.17
CA VAL A 54 2.69 3.88 -5.79
C VAL A 54 1.92 2.75 -6.48
N ILE A 55 1.73 2.91 -7.79
CA ILE A 55 1.12 1.87 -8.62
C ILE A 55 2.20 0.83 -8.88
N VAL A 56 2.15 -0.27 -8.13
CA VAL A 56 3.08 -1.39 -8.28
C VAL A 56 2.54 -2.32 -9.35
N GLN A 57 3.27 -2.48 -10.45
CA GLN A 57 2.88 -3.41 -11.52
C GLN A 57 3.62 -4.76 -11.44
N SER A 58 4.29 -5.06 -10.32
CA SER A 58 5.30 -6.12 -10.25
C SER A 58 5.06 -7.12 -9.12
N GLN A 59 5.40 -8.39 -9.40
CA GLN A 59 5.55 -9.48 -8.40
C GLN A 59 6.81 -9.31 -7.54
N GLU A 60 7.70 -8.40 -7.91
CA GLU A 60 9.01 -8.21 -7.26
C GLU A 60 8.90 -7.45 -5.95
N GLN A 61 9.78 -7.83 -5.02
CA GLN A 61 9.92 -7.17 -3.74
C GLN A 61 10.39 -5.73 -3.92
N SER A 62 9.71 -4.80 -3.25
CA SER A 62 10.13 -3.40 -3.21
C SER A 62 9.90 -2.80 -1.83
N GLU A 63 10.68 -1.77 -1.54
CA GLU A 63 10.64 -1.04 -0.29
C GLU A 63 10.64 0.45 -0.60
N THR A 64 9.76 1.20 0.05
CA THR A 64 9.68 2.65 -0.09
C THR A 64 9.50 3.29 1.28
N ARG A 65 10.28 4.34 1.54
CA ARG A 65 10.14 5.15 2.77
C ARG A 65 9.29 6.36 2.45
N PHE A 66 8.39 6.76 3.35
CA PHE A 66 7.52 7.92 3.21
C PHE A 66 7.74 8.88 4.36
N GLN A 67 7.99 10.15 4.03
CA GLN A 67 8.10 11.20 5.05
C GLN A 67 6.69 11.66 5.44
N THR A 68 6.42 11.65 6.75
CA THR A 68 5.19 12.23 7.29
C THR A 68 5.37 13.71 7.58
N ARG A 69 4.24 14.42 7.79
CA ARG A 69 4.22 15.89 7.95
C ARG A 69 4.16 16.36 9.41
N GLY A 70 4.17 15.46 10.38
CA GLY A 70 4.01 15.78 11.80
C GLY A 70 3.38 14.61 12.55
N PRO A 71 2.78 14.85 13.73
CA PRO A 71 1.92 13.90 14.42
C PRO A 71 0.61 13.66 13.66
N GLY A 72 0.06 12.44 13.73
CA GLY A 72 -1.20 12.14 13.07
C GLY A 72 -1.49 10.66 12.88
N ILE A 73 -2.45 10.40 11.99
CA ILE A 73 -2.82 9.06 11.53
C ILE A 73 -2.45 8.95 10.05
N TYR A 74 -1.83 7.83 9.72
CA TYR A 74 -1.43 7.46 8.37
C TYR A 74 -2.07 6.15 7.99
N ARG A 75 -2.36 5.98 6.71
CA ARG A 75 -3.02 4.80 6.19
C ARG A 75 -2.25 4.29 4.98
N VAL A 76 -1.84 3.03 5.05
CA VAL A 76 -1.27 2.28 3.93
C VAL A 76 -2.40 1.40 3.39
N GLU A 77 -2.94 1.77 2.24
CA GLU A 77 -4.01 1.06 1.54
C GLU A 77 -3.42 0.17 0.45
N THR A 78 -3.75 -1.11 0.49
CA THR A 78 -3.43 -2.08 -0.55
C THR A 78 -4.72 -2.51 -1.21
N THR A 79 -4.87 -2.18 -2.49
CA THR A 79 -6.04 -2.52 -3.29
C THR A 79 -5.67 -3.61 -4.28
N PHE A 80 -6.39 -4.73 -4.28
CA PHE A 80 -6.13 -5.85 -5.18
C PHE A 80 -7.41 -6.25 -5.92
N GLN A 81 -7.24 -6.73 -7.16
CA GLN A 81 -8.33 -7.30 -7.93
C GLN A 81 -8.46 -8.79 -7.61
N LEU A 82 -9.67 -9.18 -7.22
CA LEU A 82 -10.03 -10.58 -7.02
C LEU A 82 -10.61 -11.13 -8.33
N ASP A 83 -9.83 -12.02 -8.97
CA ASP A 83 -10.21 -12.81 -10.14
C ASP A 83 -11.10 -14.01 -9.77
N VAL A 84 -12.16 -13.75 -9.00
CA VAL A 84 -13.11 -14.80 -8.62
C VAL A 84 -14.47 -14.48 -9.22
N SER A 85 -14.89 -15.32 -10.16
CA SER A 85 -16.29 -15.40 -10.55
C SER A 85 -17.05 -16.12 -9.45
N VAL A 86 -18.03 -15.46 -8.83
CA VAL A 86 -18.93 -16.09 -7.84
C VAL A 86 -19.96 -16.90 -8.64
N GLY A 87 -19.49 -17.97 -9.30
CA GLY A 87 -20.28 -18.80 -10.20
C GLY A 87 -19.84 -20.25 -10.07
N GLY A 88 -20.54 -20.99 -9.22
CA GLY A 88 -20.60 -22.46 -9.10
C GLY A 88 -19.46 -23.29 -9.71
N ASN A 89 -18.38 -23.49 -8.97
CA ASN A 89 -17.76 -24.80 -8.75
C ASN A 89 -16.62 -24.65 -7.73
N VAL A 90 -16.77 -25.31 -6.59
CA VAL A 90 -15.91 -25.15 -5.39
C VAL A 90 -14.49 -25.71 -5.58
N GLY A 91 -14.21 -26.33 -6.75
CA GLY A 91 -12.96 -27.07 -7.03
C GLY A 91 -11.77 -26.22 -7.50
N ASN A 92 -11.98 -24.99 -7.96
CA ASN A 92 -10.90 -24.13 -8.50
C ASN A 92 -10.73 -22.84 -7.69
N ARG A 93 -10.39 -22.97 -6.40
CA ARG A 93 -9.96 -21.81 -5.60
C ARG A 93 -8.59 -21.36 -6.09
N LYS A 94 -8.55 -20.29 -6.89
CA LYS A 94 -7.31 -19.54 -7.13
C LYS A 94 -7.07 -18.61 -5.95
N ALA A 95 -6.02 -18.87 -5.18
CA ALA A 95 -5.56 -17.96 -4.14
C ALA A 95 -4.48 -17.05 -4.73
N ALA A 96 -4.61 -15.75 -4.46
CA ALA A 96 -3.56 -14.79 -4.72
C ALA A 96 -3.14 -14.23 -3.36
N THR A 97 -1.89 -14.46 -2.98
CA THR A 97 -1.30 -13.96 -1.74
C THR A 97 -0.47 -12.72 -2.05
N GLY A 98 -0.20 -11.91 -1.04
CA GLY A 98 0.70 -10.77 -1.15
C GLY A 98 1.09 -10.30 0.23
N ASP A 99 2.35 -9.90 0.40
CA ASP A 99 2.91 -9.48 1.68
C ASP A 99 3.04 -7.95 1.67
N VAL A 100 2.53 -7.31 2.72
CA VAL A 100 2.71 -5.86 2.95
C VAL A 100 3.12 -5.68 4.40
N LYS A 101 4.30 -5.08 4.59
CA LYS A 101 4.84 -4.75 5.89
C LYS A 101 5.00 -3.24 6.02
N VAL A 102 4.53 -2.71 7.15
CA VAL A 102 4.69 -1.32 7.52
C VAL A 102 5.54 -1.27 8.78
N SER A 103 6.62 -0.50 8.73
CA SER A 103 7.50 -0.25 9.88
C SER A 103 7.56 1.25 10.13
N VAL A 104 7.66 1.62 11.41
CA VAL A 104 7.70 3.01 11.88
C VAL A 104 9.11 3.28 12.40
N GLU A 105 9.75 4.31 11.87
CA GLU A 105 11.08 4.81 12.26
C GLU A 105 10.99 6.19 12.89
#